data_AF-B9HU74-F1
#
_entry.id   AF-B9HU74-F1
#
_cell.length_a   1.000
_cell.length_b   1.000
_cell.length_c   1.000
_cell.angle_alpha   90.00
_cell.angle_beta   90.00
_cell.angle_gamma   90.00
#
_symmetry.space_group_name_H-M   'P 1'
#
loop_
_entity.id
_entity.type
_entity.pdbx_description
1 polymer ?
#
loop_
_entity_poly.entity_id
_entity_poly.type
_entity_poly.pdbx_seq_one_letter_code
_entity_poly.pdbx_strand_id
1 'polypeptide(L)'
;MKVKQYSCVLLLYFLTLTTLSSLVASQTCKNSCGQIPIKYPFGTGLGCGDPRFQQYVTCNQEKLTLTTHTGCYPVTNIEYSSQVIHISDPSMSTCACTQTSKGFGLDWDAPFSFHDDTVFTLLDCSTTSSPIYRTNGAYDVDSNTTVIPQCDKTGAPICSFLYSCRAISMLNLPISTCCVYTPVDLGPSFEMDLQKLQCTSYSGFYSFNGQESNPENWKYGIALKYKFNVYNDYPSSCANCERSNGVCGYGGAYNTFVCNCPGGLNTTSDCFFRSPYNHSPRLLPRHTAGNFLIFSLAYFMVRVLF
;
A
#
# COMPACT_ATOMS: atom_id res chain seq x y z
N MET A 1 -57.88 23.87 8.72
CA MET A 1 -56.93 23.51 7.64
C MET A 1 -55.47 23.95 7.87
N LYS A 2 -55.17 24.86 8.80
CA LYS A 2 -53.77 25.31 9.04
C LYS A 2 -52.86 24.32 9.79
N VAL A 3 -53.41 23.39 10.60
CA VAL A 3 -52.62 22.48 11.46
C VAL A 3 -51.87 21.39 10.67
N LYS A 4 -52.43 20.88 9.57
CA LYS A 4 -51.78 19.85 8.72
C LYS A 4 -50.53 20.37 8.01
N GLN A 5 -50.46 21.67 7.73
CA GLN A 5 -49.37 22.27 6.96
C GLN A 5 -48.11 22.46 7.81
N TYR A 6 -48.24 22.81 9.10
CA TYR A 6 -47.11 22.89 10.02
C TYR A 6 -46.50 21.52 10.34
N SER A 7 -47.33 20.47 10.41
CA SER A 7 -46.88 19.09 10.67
C SER A 7 -45.99 18.52 9.56
N CYS A 8 -46.32 18.80 8.29
CA CYS A 8 -45.53 18.35 7.15
C CYS A 8 -44.16 19.06 7.06
N VAL A 9 -44.11 20.35 7.38
CA VAL A 9 -42.88 21.16 7.38
C VAL A 9 -41.92 20.73 8.51
N LEU A 10 -42.45 20.43 9.69
CA LEU A 10 -41.67 19.89 10.82
C LEU A 10 -41.12 18.48 10.53
N LEU A 11 -41.92 17.62 9.88
CA LEU A 11 -41.49 16.28 9.48
C LEU A 11 -40.37 16.33 8.44
N LEU A 12 -40.49 17.21 7.43
CA LEU A 12 -39.46 17.46 6.42
C LEU A 12 -38.17 18.00 7.04
N TYR A 13 -38.25 18.87 8.06
CA TYR A 13 -37.09 19.38 8.78
C TYR A 13 -36.39 18.30 9.63
N PHE A 14 -37.14 17.37 10.23
CA PHE A 14 -36.58 16.20 10.91
C PHE A 14 -35.93 15.19 9.96
N LEU A 15 -36.50 15.00 8.77
CA LEU A 15 -35.92 14.17 7.70
C LEU A 15 -34.63 14.78 7.12
N THR A 16 -34.49 16.11 7.06
CA THR A 16 -33.24 16.76 6.63
C THR A 16 -32.16 16.79 7.72
N LEU A 17 -32.53 16.87 9.01
CA LEU A 17 -31.54 16.76 10.10
C LEU A 17 -31.00 15.34 10.31
N THR A 18 -31.80 14.31 10.01
CA THR A 18 -31.36 12.90 10.14
C THR A 18 -30.48 12.45 8.99
N THR A 19 -30.61 13.03 7.80
CA THR A 19 -29.74 12.71 6.64
C THR A 19 -28.38 13.41 6.68
N LEU A 20 -28.23 14.49 7.45
CA LEU A 20 -26.94 15.22 7.58
C LEU A 20 -25.91 14.52 8.49
N SER A 21 -26.30 13.47 9.23
CA SER A 21 -25.44 12.82 10.22
C SER A 21 -24.57 11.68 9.68
N SER A 22 -24.39 11.57 8.35
CA SER A 22 -23.79 10.37 7.76
C SER A 22 -22.67 10.65 6.74
N LEU A 23 -21.72 11.55 7.03
CA LEU A 23 -20.50 11.67 6.21
C LEU A 23 -19.18 11.93 6.96
N VAL A 24 -19.19 12.06 8.30
CA VAL A 24 -17.94 12.04 9.06
C VAL A 24 -17.77 10.64 9.63
N ALA A 25 -17.38 9.70 8.76
CA ALA A 25 -16.64 8.55 9.25
C ALA A 25 -15.33 9.13 9.82
N SER A 26 -15.31 9.42 11.12
CA SER A 26 -14.06 9.48 11.87
C SER A 26 -13.48 8.08 11.73
N GLN A 27 -12.72 7.84 10.66
CA GLN A 27 -12.03 6.58 10.48
C GLN A 27 -10.97 6.55 11.58
N THR A 28 -11.34 5.90 12.69
CA THR A 28 -10.40 5.59 13.74
C THR A 28 -9.28 4.77 13.08
N CYS A 29 -8.07 5.31 13.10
CA CYS A 29 -6.92 4.64 12.52
C CYS A 29 -6.75 3.28 13.18
N LYS A 30 -6.76 2.23 12.36
CA LYS A 30 -6.57 0.86 12.83
C LYS A 30 -5.08 0.53 12.75
N ASN A 31 -4.63 -0.34 13.65
CA ASN A 31 -3.28 -0.86 13.68
C ASN A 31 -3.13 -2.17 12.87
N SER A 32 -4.14 -2.55 12.08
CA SER A 32 -4.10 -3.71 11.20
C SER A 32 -5.00 -3.52 9.98
N CYS A 33 -4.63 -4.17 8.89
CA CYS A 33 -5.42 -4.34 7.68
C CYS A 33 -5.55 -5.83 7.40
N GLY A 34 -6.70 -6.42 7.75
CA GLY A 34 -6.83 -7.87 7.79
C GLY A 34 -5.85 -8.48 8.79
N GLN A 35 -5.00 -9.39 8.31
CA GLN A 35 -3.96 -10.05 9.12
C GLN A 35 -2.63 -9.28 9.16
N ILE A 36 -2.47 -8.22 8.37
CA ILE A 36 -1.21 -7.46 8.29
C ILE A 36 -1.24 -6.35 9.35
N PRO A 37 -0.33 -6.35 10.35
CA PRO A 37 -0.18 -5.24 11.27
C PRO A 37 0.27 -3.99 10.53
N ILE A 38 -0.35 -2.85 10.83
CA ILE A 38 -0.06 -1.54 10.22
C ILE A 38 0.52 -0.62 11.28
N LYS A 39 1.74 -0.15 11.02
CA LYS A 39 2.47 0.90 11.73
C LYS A 39 2.92 1.98 10.76
N TYR A 40 3.34 3.11 11.31
CA TYR A 40 3.92 4.19 10.52
C TYR A 40 5.09 3.69 9.66
N PRO A 41 5.21 4.11 8.38
CA PRO A 41 4.51 5.23 7.76
C PRO A 41 3.18 4.87 7.09
N PHE A 42 2.79 3.59 7.10
CA PHE A 42 1.55 3.14 6.47
C PHE A 42 0.32 3.45 7.34
N GLY A 43 -0.82 3.62 6.70
CA GLY A 43 -2.09 3.92 7.35
C GLY A 43 -3.23 3.09 6.76
N THR A 44 -4.30 2.91 7.54
CA THR A 44 -5.48 2.14 7.10
C THR A 44 -6.54 2.98 6.39
N GLY A 45 -6.28 4.26 6.18
CA GLY A 45 -7.25 5.19 5.60
C GLY A 45 -6.74 6.63 5.57
N LEU A 46 -7.58 7.53 5.06
CA LEU A 46 -7.30 8.97 5.02
C LEU A 46 -7.09 9.50 6.44
N GLY A 47 -6.00 10.24 6.64
CA GLY A 47 -5.62 10.79 7.95
C GLY A 47 -4.83 9.83 8.85
N CYS A 48 -4.48 8.63 8.37
CA CYS A 48 -3.68 7.65 9.12
C CYS A 48 -2.30 7.47 8.49
N GLY A 49 -1.28 7.20 9.31
CA GLY A 49 0.09 7.05 8.86
C GLY A 49 0.71 8.36 8.39
N ASP A 50 1.56 8.28 7.38
CA ASP A 50 2.18 9.43 6.72
C ASP A 50 1.39 9.84 5.46
N PRO A 51 1.07 11.14 5.27
CA PRO A 51 0.33 11.59 4.09
C PRO A 51 1.04 11.26 2.77
N ARG A 52 2.37 11.14 2.74
CA ARG A 52 3.12 10.79 1.51
C ARG A 52 2.92 9.35 1.08
N PHE A 53 2.60 8.45 2.00
CA PHE A 53 2.36 7.03 1.71
C PHE A 53 0.91 6.75 1.37
N GLN A 54 -0.01 7.64 1.76
CA GLN A 54 -1.44 7.44 1.67
C GLN A 54 -1.94 7.24 0.24
N GLN A 55 -1.29 7.84 -0.77
CA GLN A 55 -1.67 7.68 -2.17
C GLN A 55 -1.21 6.35 -2.77
N TYR A 56 -0.17 5.72 -2.20
CA TYR A 56 0.40 4.49 -2.72
C TYR A 56 -0.09 3.26 -1.97
N VAL A 57 -0.21 3.31 -0.64
CA VAL A 57 -0.60 2.15 0.17
C VAL A 57 -1.94 2.41 0.83
N THR A 58 -2.93 1.61 0.46
CA THR A 58 -4.30 1.73 0.98
C THR A 58 -4.80 0.41 1.53
N CYS A 59 -5.60 0.49 2.60
CA CYS A 59 -6.32 -0.64 3.16
C CYS A 59 -7.79 -0.53 2.75
N ASN A 60 -8.30 -1.49 1.99
CA ASN A 60 -9.71 -1.56 1.63
C ASN A 60 -10.23 -2.98 1.84
N GLN A 61 -11.37 -3.13 2.53
CA GLN A 61 -11.98 -4.44 2.82
C GLN A 61 -10.95 -5.46 3.36
N GLU A 62 -10.13 -5.03 4.34
CA GLU A 62 -9.09 -5.85 4.97
C GLU A 62 -7.95 -6.30 4.03
N LYS A 63 -7.86 -5.71 2.83
CA LYS A 63 -6.79 -5.96 1.86
C LYS A 63 -5.92 -4.73 1.75
N LEU A 64 -4.63 -4.93 2.03
CA LEU A 64 -3.62 -3.90 1.87
C LEU A 64 -3.04 -3.98 0.45
N THR A 65 -3.05 -2.86 -0.26
CA THR A 65 -2.67 -2.78 -1.66
C THR A 65 -1.71 -1.62 -1.89
N LEU A 66 -0.62 -1.87 -2.61
CA LEU A 66 0.25 -0.85 -3.19
C LEU A 66 -0.27 -0.52 -4.59
N THR A 67 -0.48 0.75 -4.89
CA THR A 67 -0.87 1.24 -6.20
C THR A 67 0.28 2.05 -6.81
N THR A 68 0.54 1.82 -8.09
CA THR A 68 1.49 2.58 -8.90
C THR A 68 0.84 2.97 -10.23
N HIS A 69 1.52 3.76 -11.07
CA HIS A 69 1.07 3.99 -12.46
C HIS A 69 0.95 2.71 -13.31
N THR A 70 1.60 1.60 -12.94
CA THR A 70 1.55 0.33 -13.69
C THR A 70 0.51 -0.66 -13.19
N GLY A 71 -0.04 -0.47 -11.99
CA GLY A 71 -1.08 -1.37 -11.47
C GLY A 71 -1.29 -1.32 -9.95
N CYS A 72 -2.08 -2.29 -9.48
CA CYS A 72 -2.43 -2.47 -8.08
C CYS A 72 -1.91 -3.83 -7.60
N TYR A 73 -1.11 -3.82 -6.54
CA TYR A 73 -0.34 -4.96 -6.07
C TYR A 73 -0.69 -5.28 -4.62
N PRO A 74 -1.27 -6.47 -4.35
CA PRO A 74 -1.49 -6.93 -2.99
C PRO A 74 -0.20 -6.94 -2.18
N VAL A 75 -0.23 -6.33 -1.00
CA VAL A 75 0.85 -6.41 -0.02
C VAL A 75 0.74 -7.75 0.69
N THR A 76 1.81 -8.52 0.69
CA THR A 76 1.85 -9.85 1.31
C THR A 76 2.45 -9.80 2.72
N ASN A 77 3.42 -8.92 2.95
CA ASN A 77 4.06 -8.74 4.25
C ASN A 77 4.72 -7.36 4.37
N ILE A 78 4.90 -6.87 5.60
CA ILE A 78 5.70 -5.69 5.91
C ILE A 78 6.71 -6.04 6.99
N GLU A 79 7.99 -5.86 6.69
CA GLU A 79 9.07 -6.02 7.64
C GLU A 79 9.56 -4.66 8.12
N TYR A 80 9.07 -4.23 9.28
CA TYR A 80 9.35 -2.91 9.84
C TYR A 80 10.81 -2.72 10.30
N SER A 81 11.50 -3.80 10.69
CA SER A 81 12.90 -3.77 11.15
C SER A 81 13.88 -3.45 10.02
N SER A 82 13.63 -3.99 8.83
CA SER A 82 14.43 -3.78 7.62
C SER A 82 13.86 -2.70 6.71
N GLN A 83 12.68 -2.16 7.05
CA GLN A 83 11.93 -1.18 6.27
C GLN A 83 11.59 -1.68 4.86
N VAL A 84 11.12 -2.92 4.77
CA VAL A 84 10.77 -3.59 3.52
C VAL A 84 9.29 -3.90 3.47
N ILE A 85 8.65 -3.57 2.35
CA ILE A 85 7.29 -4.01 2.01
C ILE A 85 7.38 -5.03 0.88
N HIS A 86 6.73 -6.18 1.08
CA HIS A 86 6.66 -7.25 0.09
C HIS A 86 5.31 -7.21 -0.61
N ILE A 87 5.33 -7.22 -1.93
CA ILE A 87 4.13 -7.22 -2.76
C ILE A 87 4.14 -8.42 -3.71
N SER A 88 2.95 -8.78 -4.19
CA SER A 88 2.78 -9.75 -5.27
C SER A 88 2.16 -9.04 -6.47
N ASP A 89 2.76 -9.17 -7.65
CA ASP A 89 2.11 -8.79 -8.90
C ASP A 89 1.27 -9.95 -9.45
N PRO A 90 -0.06 -9.81 -9.55
CA PRO A 90 -0.94 -10.84 -10.08
C PRO A 90 -0.65 -11.20 -11.54
N SER A 91 0.05 -10.36 -12.31
CA SER A 91 0.40 -10.60 -13.72
C SER A 91 1.72 -11.35 -13.91
N MET A 92 2.49 -11.60 -12.84
CA MET A 92 3.72 -12.38 -12.94
C MET A 92 3.43 -13.84 -13.28
N SER A 93 4.31 -14.43 -14.09
CA SER A 93 4.38 -15.87 -14.25
C SER A 93 5.06 -16.51 -13.05
N THR A 94 4.55 -17.66 -12.63
CA THR A 94 5.12 -18.49 -11.56
C THR A 94 5.12 -19.95 -12.00
N CYS A 95 5.72 -20.83 -11.20
CA CYS A 95 5.64 -22.28 -11.45
C CYS A 95 4.21 -22.85 -11.36
N ALA A 96 3.24 -22.09 -10.82
CA ALA A 96 1.84 -22.48 -10.79
C ALA A 96 1.08 -22.09 -12.07
N CYS A 97 1.40 -20.94 -12.67
CA CYS A 97 0.68 -20.42 -13.83
C CYS A 97 1.55 -19.44 -14.63
N THR A 98 1.46 -19.51 -15.96
CA THR A 98 2.03 -18.53 -16.88
C THR A 98 1.02 -17.45 -17.21
N GLN A 99 1.43 -16.19 -17.17
CA GLN A 99 0.58 -15.04 -17.46
C GLN A 99 1.30 -14.03 -18.33
N THR A 100 0.57 -13.35 -19.21
CA THR A 100 1.13 -12.20 -19.94
C THR A 100 1.15 -10.99 -19.02
N SER A 101 2.22 -10.20 -19.06
CA SER A 101 2.33 -8.97 -18.27
C SER A 101 2.77 -7.80 -19.15
N LYS A 102 2.40 -6.59 -18.72
CA LYS A 102 2.92 -5.34 -19.30
C LYS A 102 4.23 -4.92 -18.65
N GLY A 103 4.55 -5.48 -17.49
CA GLY A 103 5.69 -5.09 -16.68
C GLY A 103 5.31 -4.53 -15.32
N PHE A 104 6.29 -3.87 -14.69
CA PHE A 104 6.17 -3.30 -13.36
C PHE A 104 6.92 -1.97 -13.30
N GLY A 105 6.33 -0.98 -12.64
CA GLY A 105 6.94 0.33 -12.45
C GLY A 105 6.61 0.91 -11.08
N LEU A 106 7.45 1.85 -10.64
CA LEU A 106 7.27 2.63 -9.43
C LEU A 106 7.08 4.08 -9.83
N ASP A 107 6.21 4.80 -9.13
CA ASP A 107 6.11 6.24 -9.38
C ASP A 107 7.39 6.94 -8.91
N TRP A 108 7.91 7.85 -9.74
CA TRP A 108 9.19 8.53 -9.51
C TRP A 108 9.23 9.34 -8.20
N ASP A 109 8.08 9.79 -7.71
CA ASP A 109 7.90 10.55 -6.48
C ASP A 109 7.55 9.66 -5.27
N ALA A 110 7.40 8.35 -5.50
CA ALA A 110 7.06 7.43 -4.43
C ALA A 110 8.26 7.20 -3.49
N PRO A 111 8.03 7.09 -2.18
CA PRO A 111 9.10 6.87 -1.19
C PRO A 111 9.58 5.40 -1.15
N PHE A 112 9.60 4.73 -2.31
CA PHE A 112 9.97 3.33 -2.47
C PHE A 112 11.20 3.17 -3.38
N SER A 113 11.96 2.11 -3.16
CA SER A 113 13.05 1.66 -4.02
C SER A 113 13.12 0.14 -3.97
N PHE A 114 13.70 -0.51 -4.97
CA PHE A 114 13.87 -1.96 -4.90
C PHE A 114 14.83 -2.34 -3.77
N HIS A 115 14.50 -3.43 -3.08
CA HIS A 115 15.45 -4.11 -2.21
C HIS A 115 16.54 -4.78 -3.06
N ASP A 116 17.77 -4.87 -2.55
CA ASP A 116 18.95 -5.27 -3.33
C ASP A 116 18.91 -6.74 -3.77
N ASP A 117 18.08 -7.55 -3.11
CA ASP A 117 17.83 -8.95 -3.45
C ASP A 117 16.59 -9.16 -4.34
N THR A 118 15.90 -8.10 -4.76
CA THR A 118 14.79 -8.24 -5.69
C THR A 118 15.34 -8.51 -7.09
N VAL A 119 15.06 -9.69 -7.63
CA VAL A 119 15.50 -10.11 -8.96
C VAL A 119 14.29 -10.26 -9.87
N PHE A 120 14.36 -9.63 -11.03
CA PHE A 120 13.39 -9.80 -12.10
C PHE A 120 13.95 -10.74 -13.16
N THR A 121 13.14 -11.68 -13.60
CA THR A 121 13.46 -12.57 -14.72
C THR A 121 12.41 -12.39 -15.81
N LEU A 122 12.84 -11.94 -16.98
CA LEU A 122 12.00 -11.77 -18.16
C LEU A 122 11.87 -13.09 -18.91
N LEU A 123 10.67 -13.35 -19.41
CA LEU A 123 10.31 -14.60 -20.05
C LEU A 123 9.85 -14.35 -21.48
N ASP A 124 10.18 -15.31 -22.35
CA ASP A 124 9.78 -15.30 -23.76
C ASP A 124 10.20 -14.00 -24.48
N CYS A 125 11.45 -13.60 -24.23
CA CYS A 125 12.02 -12.43 -24.88
C CYS A 125 12.53 -12.78 -26.27
N SER A 126 12.31 -11.88 -27.23
CA SER A 126 12.89 -12.01 -28.56
C SER A 126 14.41 -11.91 -28.52
N THR A 127 15.10 -13.01 -28.81
CA THR A 127 16.58 -13.06 -28.80
C THR A 127 17.24 -12.24 -29.90
N THR A 128 16.50 -11.86 -30.95
CA THR A 128 17.03 -11.14 -32.12
C THR A 128 16.69 -9.65 -32.12
N SER A 129 15.54 -9.27 -31.56
CA SER A 129 15.03 -7.90 -31.63
C SER A 129 14.98 -7.19 -30.28
N SER A 130 15.00 -7.92 -29.16
CA SER A 130 14.92 -7.29 -27.84
C SER A 130 16.18 -6.47 -27.54
N PRO A 131 16.04 -5.25 -26.99
CA PRO A 131 17.17 -4.40 -26.63
C PRO A 131 18.05 -4.99 -25.52
N ILE A 132 17.52 -5.89 -24.68
CA ILE A 132 18.23 -6.43 -23.51
C ILE A 132 19.38 -7.39 -23.89
N TYR A 133 19.32 -8.02 -25.07
CA TYR A 133 20.34 -8.95 -25.55
C TYR A 133 21.49 -8.25 -26.29
N ARG A 134 21.50 -6.92 -26.37
CA ARG A 134 22.58 -6.17 -27.01
C ARG A 134 23.91 -6.47 -26.31
N THR A 135 24.93 -6.79 -27.09
CA THR A 135 26.26 -7.16 -26.60
C THR A 135 27.05 -5.96 -26.09
N ASN A 136 27.88 -6.20 -25.06
CA ASN A 136 28.89 -5.26 -24.58
C ASN A 136 29.68 -4.66 -25.75
N GLY A 137 29.76 -3.32 -25.80
CA GLY A 137 30.47 -2.60 -26.86
C GLY A 137 29.61 -2.18 -28.05
N ALA A 138 28.30 -2.48 -28.05
CA ALA A 138 27.36 -1.79 -28.92
C ALA A 138 27.32 -0.30 -28.54
N TYR A 139 27.78 0.55 -29.45
CA TYR A 139 27.69 1.99 -29.33
C TYR A 139 26.31 2.42 -29.82
N ASP A 140 25.51 3.01 -28.94
CA ASP A 140 24.24 3.58 -29.33
C ASP A 140 24.48 4.99 -29.88
N VAL A 141 24.36 5.13 -31.21
CA VAL A 141 24.64 6.37 -31.93
C VAL A 141 23.70 7.50 -31.50
N ASP A 142 22.49 7.17 -31.05
CA ASP A 142 21.47 8.14 -30.62
C ASP A 142 21.71 8.65 -29.19
N SER A 143 22.29 7.83 -28.30
CA SER A 143 22.49 8.17 -26.89
C SER A 143 23.97 8.40 -26.50
N ASN A 144 24.91 8.26 -27.44
CA ASN A 144 26.35 8.51 -27.26
C ASN A 144 26.92 7.79 -26.01
N THR A 145 26.42 6.58 -25.72
CA THR A 145 26.77 5.80 -24.53
C THR A 145 27.05 4.33 -24.86
N THR A 146 27.89 3.70 -24.04
CA THR A 146 28.16 2.26 -24.11
C THR A 146 26.98 1.49 -23.53
N VAL A 147 26.36 0.63 -24.34
CA VAL A 147 25.24 -0.21 -23.90
C VAL A 147 25.76 -1.29 -22.94
N ILE A 148 25.26 -1.26 -21.70
CA ILE A 148 25.45 -2.34 -20.72
C ILE A 148 24.36 -3.39 -21.01
N PRO A 149 24.70 -4.66 -21.27
CA PRO A 149 23.73 -5.72 -21.41
C PRO A 149 22.91 -5.82 -20.12
N GLN A 150 21.61 -5.60 -20.23
CA GLN A 150 20.67 -5.76 -19.11
C GLN A 150 20.24 -7.22 -18.94
N CYS A 151 20.76 -8.10 -19.79
CA CYS A 151 20.49 -9.52 -19.75
C CYS A 151 21.66 -10.33 -19.23
N ASP A 152 21.58 -10.74 -17.98
CA ASP A 152 22.52 -11.69 -17.42
C ASP A 152 22.12 -13.12 -17.77
N LYS A 153 22.96 -13.75 -18.60
CA LYS A 153 22.85 -15.17 -18.95
C LYS A 153 23.51 -16.09 -17.92
N THR A 154 24.29 -15.54 -16.99
CA THR A 154 24.97 -16.30 -15.92
C THR A 154 24.04 -16.62 -14.74
N GLY A 155 22.94 -15.86 -14.57
CA GLY A 155 21.77 -16.21 -13.77
C GLY A 155 20.97 -17.44 -14.25
N ALA A 156 21.62 -18.34 -14.99
CA ALA A 156 21.08 -19.61 -15.49
C ALA A 156 20.32 -20.46 -14.45
N PRO A 157 20.65 -20.46 -13.13
CA PRO A 157 19.87 -21.23 -12.15
C PRO A 157 18.39 -20.81 -12.08
N ILE A 158 18.09 -19.50 -12.14
CA ILE A 158 16.72 -18.99 -12.04
C ILE A 158 15.91 -19.37 -13.29
N CYS A 159 16.50 -19.16 -14.47
CA CYS A 159 15.89 -19.58 -15.74
C CYS A 159 15.72 -21.10 -15.81
N SER A 160 16.71 -21.88 -15.36
CA SER A 160 16.62 -23.35 -15.34
C SER A 160 15.51 -23.83 -14.41
N PHE A 161 15.39 -23.22 -13.22
CA PHE A 161 14.31 -23.50 -12.29
C PHE A 161 12.94 -23.19 -12.91
N LEU A 162 12.75 -21.99 -13.45
CA LEU A 162 11.48 -21.60 -14.07
C LEU A 162 11.10 -22.53 -15.23
N TYR A 163 12.04 -22.87 -16.12
CA TYR A 163 11.80 -23.76 -17.26
C TYR A 163 11.67 -25.23 -16.86
N SER A 164 12.09 -25.62 -15.66
CA SER A 164 11.82 -26.96 -15.11
C SER A 164 10.37 -27.11 -14.63
N CYS A 165 9.68 -26.00 -14.38
CA CYS A 165 8.30 -26.03 -13.92
C CYS A 165 7.32 -26.34 -15.06
N ARG A 166 6.26 -27.09 -14.74
CA ARG A 166 5.24 -27.50 -15.71
C ARG A 166 4.61 -26.31 -16.44
N ALA A 167 4.29 -25.24 -15.72
CA ALA A 167 3.63 -24.07 -16.29
C ALA A 167 4.41 -23.47 -17.47
N ILE A 168 5.74 -23.32 -17.32
CA ILE A 168 6.60 -22.67 -18.31
C ILE A 168 7.11 -23.67 -19.36
N SER A 169 7.46 -24.89 -18.96
CA SER A 169 7.90 -25.94 -19.92
C SER A 169 6.85 -26.26 -20.98
N MET A 170 5.55 -26.16 -20.66
CA MET A 170 4.46 -26.34 -21.62
C MET A 170 4.41 -25.27 -22.71
N LEU A 171 5.09 -24.13 -22.55
CA LEU A 171 5.21 -23.12 -23.61
C LEU A 171 6.14 -23.57 -24.74
N ASN A 172 6.96 -24.61 -24.51
CA ASN A 172 7.92 -25.15 -25.47
C ASN A 172 8.88 -24.09 -26.04
N LEU A 173 9.26 -23.12 -25.18
CA LEU A 173 10.19 -22.06 -25.52
C LEU A 173 11.64 -22.46 -25.18
N PRO A 174 12.64 -22.02 -25.97
CA PRO A 174 14.03 -22.21 -25.61
C PRO A 174 14.39 -21.44 -24.34
N ILE A 175 15.15 -22.04 -23.42
CA ILE A 175 15.65 -21.35 -22.20
C ILE A 175 16.45 -20.07 -22.53
N SER A 176 17.00 -19.96 -23.75
CA SER A 176 17.70 -18.77 -24.22
C SER A 176 16.82 -17.53 -24.39
N THR A 177 15.48 -17.66 -24.35
CA THR A 177 14.56 -16.51 -24.33
C THR A 177 14.33 -15.97 -22.92
N CYS A 178 14.82 -16.67 -21.89
CA CYS A 178 14.80 -16.24 -20.50
C CYS A 178 15.99 -15.33 -20.18
N CYS A 179 15.73 -14.30 -19.39
CA CYS A 179 16.71 -13.27 -19.12
C CYS A 179 16.61 -12.79 -17.66
N VAL A 180 17.70 -12.90 -16.89
CA VAL A 180 17.77 -12.24 -15.58
C VAL A 180 18.06 -10.76 -15.82
N TYR A 181 17.11 -9.90 -15.44
CA TYR A 181 17.14 -8.47 -15.70
C TYR A 181 17.99 -7.77 -14.64
N THR A 182 19.24 -7.47 -14.99
CA THR A 182 20.21 -6.87 -14.07
C THR A 182 21.26 -6.02 -14.81
N PRO A 183 21.64 -4.84 -14.28
CA PRO A 183 20.96 -4.16 -13.17
C PRO A 183 19.52 -3.78 -13.56
N VAL A 184 18.63 -3.71 -12.57
CA VAL A 184 17.25 -3.28 -12.80
C VAL A 184 17.28 -1.81 -13.22
N ASP A 185 17.04 -1.56 -14.50
CA ASP A 185 16.94 -0.23 -15.07
C ASP A 185 15.48 0.04 -15.44
N LEU A 186 14.87 0.99 -14.77
CA LEU A 186 13.49 1.40 -15.05
C LEU A 186 13.41 2.54 -16.07
N GLY A 187 14.55 3.03 -16.55
CA GLY A 187 14.63 4.14 -17.48
C GLY A 187 13.93 5.42 -16.99
N PRO A 188 13.65 6.37 -17.90
CA PRO A 188 13.02 7.65 -17.55
C PRO A 188 11.54 7.52 -17.19
N SER A 189 10.90 6.41 -17.59
CA SER A 189 9.50 6.13 -17.29
C SER A 189 9.31 5.46 -15.93
N PHE A 190 10.40 5.11 -15.23
CA PHE A 190 10.36 4.39 -13.96
C PHE A 190 9.53 3.08 -14.04
N GLU A 191 9.61 2.39 -15.18
CA GLU A 191 8.96 1.11 -15.42
C GLU A 191 9.82 0.14 -16.24
N MET A 192 9.66 -1.14 -15.97
CA MET A 192 10.14 -2.25 -16.80
C MET A 192 9.04 -2.61 -17.80
N ASP A 193 9.01 -1.93 -18.95
CA ASP A 193 7.98 -2.13 -19.99
C ASP A 193 8.29 -3.35 -20.88
N LEU A 194 7.56 -4.45 -20.67
CA LEU A 194 7.81 -5.71 -21.38
C LEU A 194 7.53 -5.62 -22.88
N GLN A 195 6.64 -4.73 -23.32
CA GLN A 195 6.38 -4.54 -24.74
C GLN A 195 7.58 -3.88 -25.43
N LYS A 196 8.15 -2.84 -24.82
CA LYS A 196 9.39 -2.20 -25.31
C LYS A 196 10.59 -3.14 -25.23
N LEU A 197 10.67 -3.95 -24.18
CA LEU A 197 11.70 -4.97 -24.01
C LEU A 197 11.44 -6.23 -24.87
N GLN A 198 10.30 -6.33 -25.54
CA GLN A 198 9.91 -7.46 -26.40
C GLN A 198 9.97 -8.82 -25.69
N CYS A 199 9.38 -8.87 -24.49
CA CYS A 199 9.15 -10.05 -23.69
C CYS A 199 7.64 -10.17 -23.42
N THR A 200 7.12 -11.38 -23.21
CA THR A 200 5.66 -11.55 -22.99
C THR A 200 5.28 -11.59 -21.52
N SER A 201 6.23 -11.92 -20.65
CA SER A 201 6.00 -12.03 -19.21
C SER A 201 7.28 -11.79 -18.41
N TYR A 202 7.13 -11.75 -17.09
CA TYR A 202 8.22 -11.75 -16.15
C TYR A 202 7.85 -12.50 -14.86
N SER A 203 8.88 -12.82 -14.08
CA SER A 203 8.79 -13.32 -12.72
C SER A 203 9.65 -12.45 -11.81
N GLY A 204 9.15 -12.15 -10.61
CA GLY A 204 9.89 -11.47 -9.55
C GLY A 204 10.19 -12.43 -8.42
N PHE A 205 11.41 -12.35 -7.89
CA PHE A 205 11.86 -13.12 -6.75
C PHE A 205 12.57 -12.23 -5.75
N TYR A 206 12.52 -12.62 -4.48
CA TYR A 206 13.31 -12.04 -3.40
C TYR A 206 13.71 -13.14 -2.40
N SER A 207 14.43 -12.76 -1.33
CA SER A 207 14.90 -13.65 -0.26
C SER A 207 16.03 -14.59 -0.69
N PHE A 208 16.93 -14.12 -1.56
CA PHE A 208 18.07 -14.93 -2.01
C PHE A 208 19.11 -15.15 -0.92
N ASN A 209 19.35 -14.19 -0.02
CA ASN A 209 20.34 -14.30 1.08
C ASN A 209 21.73 -14.84 0.64
N GLY A 210 22.18 -14.55 -0.60
CA GLY A 210 23.43 -15.10 -1.15
C GLY A 210 23.36 -16.58 -1.52
N GLN A 211 22.15 -17.11 -1.75
CA GLN A 211 21.83 -18.48 -2.15
C GLN A 211 21.02 -18.46 -3.47
N GLU A 212 21.51 -17.71 -4.45
CA GLU A 212 20.94 -17.58 -5.81
C GLU A 212 20.89 -18.90 -6.59
N SER A 213 21.48 -19.97 -6.05
CA SER A 213 21.49 -21.32 -6.60
C SER A 213 20.56 -22.30 -5.88
N ASN A 214 19.85 -21.88 -4.82
CA ASN A 214 18.93 -22.73 -4.07
C ASN A 214 17.46 -22.27 -4.21
N PRO A 215 16.70 -22.85 -5.15
CA PRO A 215 15.32 -22.46 -5.43
C PRO A 215 14.34 -22.59 -4.26
N GLU A 216 14.63 -23.45 -3.27
CA GLU A 216 13.73 -23.67 -2.14
C GLU A 216 13.56 -22.44 -1.24
N ASN A 217 14.54 -21.52 -1.27
CA ASN A 217 14.53 -20.31 -0.46
C ASN A 217 13.90 -19.11 -1.16
N TRP A 218 13.63 -19.21 -2.46
CA TRP A 218 13.14 -18.08 -3.24
C TRP A 218 11.65 -17.86 -2.98
N LYS A 219 11.27 -16.59 -2.85
CA LYS A 219 9.87 -16.21 -2.72
C LYS A 219 9.45 -15.42 -3.94
N TYR A 220 8.33 -15.81 -4.54
CA TYR A 220 7.69 -15.01 -5.58
C TYR A 220 7.19 -13.70 -5.01
N GLY A 221 7.50 -12.60 -5.70
CA GLY A 221 7.08 -11.26 -5.29
C GLY A 221 8.15 -10.22 -5.57
N ILE A 222 7.91 -9.02 -5.08
CA ILE A 222 8.79 -7.86 -5.23
C ILE A 222 9.00 -7.30 -3.82
N ALA A 223 10.26 -7.13 -3.41
CA ALA A 223 10.61 -6.49 -2.15
C ALA A 223 11.01 -5.03 -2.39
N LEU A 224 10.33 -4.11 -1.73
CA LEU A 224 10.56 -2.67 -1.85
C LEU A 224 11.02 -2.11 -0.50
N LYS A 225 12.15 -1.41 -0.49
CA LYS A 225 12.58 -0.58 0.64
C LYS A 225 11.75 0.69 0.66
N TYR A 226 11.35 1.14 1.85
CA TYR A 226 10.70 2.45 2.05
C TYR A 226 11.46 3.31 3.04
N LYS A 227 11.31 4.64 2.93
CA LYS A 227 11.96 5.60 3.82
C LYS A 227 10.98 6.53 4.50
N PHE A 228 11.26 6.89 5.76
CA PHE A 228 10.42 7.83 6.50
C PHE A 228 10.58 9.26 6.00
N ASN A 229 11.78 9.69 5.62
CA ASN A 229 12.06 11.01 5.04
C ASN A 229 13.40 10.95 4.29
N VAL A 230 13.92 12.11 3.85
CA VAL A 230 15.21 12.20 3.14
C VAL A 230 16.36 11.59 3.96
N TYR A 231 16.34 11.79 5.27
CA TYR A 231 17.32 11.25 6.23
C TYR A 231 16.93 9.88 6.80
N ASN A 232 15.77 9.35 6.38
CA ASN A 232 15.17 8.13 6.90
C ASN A 232 14.94 8.13 8.43
N ASP A 233 14.68 9.29 9.03
CA ASP A 233 14.44 9.40 10.47
C ASP A 233 13.00 9.05 10.86
N TYR A 234 12.84 8.22 11.89
CA TYR A 234 11.53 7.94 12.48
C TYR A 234 11.03 9.16 13.29
N PRO A 235 9.82 9.69 13.03
CA PRO A 235 9.33 10.85 13.77
C PRO A 235 9.15 10.55 15.26
N SER A 236 9.78 11.36 16.12
CA SER A 236 9.71 11.20 17.57
C SER A 236 8.29 11.35 18.13
N SER A 237 7.46 12.20 17.51
CA SER A 237 6.04 12.32 17.82
C SER A 237 5.29 11.00 17.59
N CYS A 238 5.58 10.33 16.48
CA CYS A 238 4.98 9.04 16.17
C CYS A 238 5.49 7.93 17.11
N ALA A 239 6.79 7.91 17.41
CA ALA A 239 7.36 6.96 18.37
C ALA A 239 6.71 7.06 19.75
N ASN A 240 6.42 8.28 20.22
CA ASN A 240 5.71 8.50 21.49
C ASN A 240 4.26 8.01 21.43
N CYS A 241 3.57 8.30 20.33
CA CYS A 241 2.19 7.86 20.11
C CYS A 241 2.08 6.33 20.12
N GLU A 242 2.89 5.63 19.33
CA GLU A 242 2.85 4.16 19.26
C GLU A 242 3.26 3.51 20.57
N ARG A 243 4.23 4.09 21.31
CA ARG A 243 4.60 3.63 22.66
C ARG A 243 3.45 3.72 23.66
N SER A 244 2.51 4.62 23.43
CA SER A 244 1.27 4.76 24.23
C SER A 244 0.09 3.95 23.67
N ASN A 245 0.33 3.03 22.74
CA ASN A 245 -0.68 2.22 22.04
C ASN A 245 -1.63 3.04 21.14
N GLY A 246 -1.19 4.23 20.70
CA GLY A 246 -1.88 5.04 19.70
C GLY A 246 -1.44 4.70 18.28
N VAL A 247 -2.21 5.17 17.30
CA VAL A 247 -1.90 5.05 15.87
C VAL A 247 -1.62 6.44 15.30
N CYS A 248 -0.44 6.60 14.70
CA CYS A 248 -0.02 7.85 14.09
C CYS A 248 -0.91 8.21 12.91
N GLY A 249 -1.19 9.50 12.77
CA GLY A 249 -1.96 10.03 11.68
C GLY A 249 -1.74 11.52 11.51
N TYR A 250 -2.58 12.13 10.70
CA TYR A 250 -2.57 13.56 10.41
C TYR A 250 -3.99 14.07 10.19
N GLY A 251 -4.17 15.38 10.36
CA GLY A 251 -5.45 16.01 10.13
C GLY A 251 -5.37 17.53 10.04
N GLY A 252 -6.53 18.16 9.89
CA GLY A 252 -6.65 19.60 9.69
C GLY A 252 -6.23 20.04 8.28
N ALA A 253 -6.29 21.35 8.03
CA ALA A 253 -6.01 21.92 6.71
C ALA A 253 -4.54 21.78 6.26
N TYR A 254 -3.62 21.49 7.20
CA TYR A 254 -2.17 21.45 6.97
C TYR A 254 -1.57 20.06 7.19
N ASN A 255 -2.37 19.00 7.27
CA ASN A 255 -1.90 17.63 7.55
C ASN A 255 -0.97 17.56 8.77
N THR A 256 -1.34 18.24 9.85
CA THR A 256 -0.56 18.24 11.10
C THR A 256 -0.66 16.90 11.79
N PHE A 257 0.42 16.47 12.45
CA PHE A 257 0.45 15.22 13.20
C PHE A 257 -0.70 15.11 14.22
N VAL A 258 -1.29 13.92 14.27
CA VAL A 258 -2.32 13.52 15.24
C VAL A 258 -1.99 12.13 15.75
N CYS A 259 -2.05 11.95 17.07
CA CYS A 259 -2.02 10.63 17.69
C CYS A 259 -3.46 10.15 17.94
N ASN A 260 -3.87 9.08 17.26
CA ASN A 260 -5.20 8.49 17.42
C ASN A 260 -5.16 7.47 18.55
N CYS A 261 -5.85 7.76 19.66
CA CYS A 261 -5.80 6.92 20.84
C CYS A 261 -6.93 5.89 20.90
N PRO A 262 -6.69 4.73 21.55
CA PRO A 262 -7.75 3.82 21.92
C PRO A 262 -8.83 4.56 22.72
N GLY A 263 -10.09 4.43 22.30
CA GLY A 263 -11.22 5.17 22.91
C GLY A 263 -11.67 6.41 22.13
N GLY A 264 -11.09 6.68 20.95
CA GLY A 264 -11.60 7.69 20.01
C GLY A 264 -11.20 9.13 20.32
N LEU A 265 -10.19 9.31 21.18
CA LEU A 265 -9.62 10.62 21.49
C LEU A 265 -8.36 10.85 20.66
N ASN A 266 -8.27 12.01 20.03
CA ASN A 266 -7.10 12.44 19.28
C ASN A 266 -6.25 13.37 20.14
N THR A 267 -4.94 13.13 20.20
CA THR A 267 -3.97 13.95 20.96
C THR A 267 -2.85 14.43 20.06
N THR A 268 -1.99 15.31 20.57
CA THR A 268 -0.84 15.89 19.83
C THR A 268 0.49 15.17 20.11
N SER A 269 0.54 14.24 21.06
CA SER A 269 1.78 13.55 21.45
C SER A 269 1.58 12.05 21.67
N ASP A 270 0.72 11.68 22.60
CA ASP A 270 0.57 10.33 23.13
C ASP A 270 -0.80 10.11 23.80
N CYS A 271 -1.06 8.87 24.18
CA CYS A 271 -2.29 8.38 24.79
C CYS A 271 -2.13 8.10 26.29
N PHE A 272 -1.05 8.56 26.92
CA PHE A 272 -0.95 8.52 28.37
C PHE A 272 -1.82 9.63 28.93
N PHE A 273 -3.09 9.31 29.19
CA PHE A 273 -4.01 10.22 29.87
C PHE A 273 -3.49 10.48 31.29
N ARG A 274 -2.68 11.52 31.45
CA ARG A 274 -2.22 11.98 32.76
C ARG A 274 -3.47 12.32 33.56
N SER A 275 -3.62 11.71 34.75
CA SER A 275 -4.63 12.19 35.69
C SER A 275 -4.38 13.69 35.89
N PRO A 276 -5.37 14.56 35.64
CA PRO A 276 -5.19 15.97 35.92
C PRO A 276 -4.81 16.11 37.39
N TYR A 277 -3.84 16.97 37.69
CA TYR A 277 -3.48 17.35 39.06
C TYR A 277 -4.63 18.04 39.82
N ASN A 278 -5.76 18.27 39.17
CA ASN A 278 -6.96 18.82 39.77
C ASN A 278 -7.99 17.70 39.96
N HIS A 279 -8.35 17.46 41.23
CA HIS A 279 -9.53 16.71 41.65
C HIS A 279 -10.82 17.40 41.20
N SER A 280 -11.05 17.46 39.89
CA SER A 280 -12.34 17.83 39.32
C SER A 280 -13.05 16.55 38.91
N PRO A 281 -14.27 16.26 39.42
CA PRO A 281 -14.98 15.06 39.03
C PRO A 281 -15.25 15.10 37.52
N ARG A 282 -14.82 14.04 36.83
CA ARG A 282 -15.05 13.83 35.41
C ARG A 282 -16.56 13.84 35.14
N LEU A 283 -17.01 14.76 34.28
CA LEU A 283 -18.25 14.57 33.55
C LEU A 283 -18.03 13.37 32.61
N LEU A 284 -18.66 12.25 32.95
CA LEU A 284 -18.76 11.07 32.09
C LEU A 284 -19.24 11.48 30.68
N PRO A 285 -18.80 10.78 29.62
CA PRO A 285 -19.25 11.05 28.27
C PRO A 285 -20.77 10.94 28.22
N ARG A 286 -21.40 12.03 27.77
CA ARG A 286 -22.83 12.24 27.68
C ARG A 286 -23.43 11.41 26.53
N HIS A 287 -23.30 10.08 26.58
CA HIS A 287 -23.99 9.17 25.64
C HIS A 287 -25.45 8.89 26.03
N THR A 288 -25.93 9.40 27.17
CA THR A 288 -27.32 9.19 27.64
C THR A 288 -28.23 10.41 27.52
N ALA A 289 -27.72 11.61 27.24
CA ALA A 289 -28.61 12.79 27.14
C ALA A 289 -29.32 12.93 25.79
N GLY A 290 -28.77 12.34 24.71
CA GLY A 290 -29.45 12.30 23.41
C GLY A 290 -30.74 11.50 23.48
N ASN A 291 -30.71 10.34 24.15
CA ASN A 291 -31.90 9.49 24.28
C ASN A 291 -32.96 10.10 25.22
N PHE A 292 -32.57 10.75 26.32
CA PHE A 292 -33.54 11.39 27.23
C PHE A 292 -34.28 12.58 26.59
N LEU A 293 -33.61 13.36 25.73
CA LEU A 293 -34.24 14.47 25.00
C LEU A 293 -35.23 13.96 23.95
N ILE A 294 -34.91 12.85 23.28
CA ILE A 294 -35.79 12.22 22.28
C ILE A 294 -37.04 11.64 22.95
N PHE A 295 -36.91 10.93 24.08
CA PHE A 295 -38.07 10.40 24.82
C PHE A 295 -38.96 11.50 25.41
N SER A 296 -38.38 12.60 25.87
CA SER A 296 -39.14 13.74 26.43
C SER A 296 -39.92 14.49 25.35
N LEU A 297 -39.35 14.67 24.15
CA LEU A 297 -40.01 15.30 23.00
C LEU A 297 -41.08 14.39 22.39
N ALA A 298 -40.85 13.07 22.34
CA ALA A 298 -41.86 12.10 21.90
C ALA A 298 -43.08 12.06 22.83
N TYR A 299 -42.86 12.11 24.16
CA TYR A 299 -43.95 12.16 25.15
C TYR A 299 -44.75 13.46 25.06
N PHE A 300 -44.09 14.59 24.76
CA PHE A 300 -44.77 15.88 24.56
C PHE A 300 -45.62 15.89 23.28
N MET A 301 -45.16 15.26 22.20
CA MET A 301 -45.91 15.16 20.94
C MET A 301 -47.13 14.24 21.05
N VAL A 302 -47.06 13.14 21.81
CA VAL A 302 -48.22 12.26 22.07
C VAL A 302 -49.32 12.99 22.85
N ARG A 303 -48.95 13.89 23.77
CA ARG A 303 -49.90 14.71 24.55
C ARG A 303 -50.54 15.87 23.78
N VAL A 304 -49.95 16.27 22.65
CA VAL A 304 -50.45 17.38 21.81
C VAL A 304 -51.30 16.87 20.63
N LEU A 305 -51.18 15.58 20.29
CA LEU A 305 -51.88 14.94 19.17
C LEU A 305 -53.11 14.09 19.57
N PHE A 306 -53.33 13.87 20.88
CA PHE A 306 -54.52 13.20 21.43
C PHE A 306 -55.25 14.10 22.42
#